data_AF-A0A2V8ENC8-F1
#
_entry.id   AF-A0A2V8ENC8-F1
#
_cell.length_a   1.000
_cell.length_b   1.000
_cell.length_c   1.000
_cell.angle_alpha   90.00
_cell.angle_beta   90.00
_cell.angle_gamma   90.00
#
_symmetry.space_group_name_H-M   'P 1'
#
loop_
_entity.id
_entity.type
_entity.pdbx_description
1 polymer ?
#
loop_
_entity_poly.entity_id
_entity_poly.type
_entity_poly.pdbx_seq_one_letter_code
_entity_poly.pdbx_strand_id
1 'polypeptide(L)'
;TLEFLAAEGCEYVCDWVNDDQPYMMRLESGRRLVSVPYSTEINDKPAFEKRNRTAEEFRDMIVRQFDVLYEEGAESGRVMAIALHPYLSGVPHRIGALDAALEHILRREGVWRATGAEIARHYMSRKATH
;
A
#
# COMPACT_ATOMS: atom_id res chain seq x y z
N THR A 1 0.64 19.37 9.29
CA THR A 1 1.57 18.51 8.52
C THR A 1 1.33 18.62 7.03
N LEU A 2 0.14 18.31 6.51
CA LEU A 2 -0.15 18.30 5.06
C LEU A 2 0.19 19.62 4.34
N GLU A 3 -0.17 20.77 4.94
CA GLU A 3 0.13 22.08 4.36
C GLU A 3 1.62 22.33 4.18
N PHE A 4 2.44 21.88 5.14
CA PHE A 4 3.90 21.99 5.05
C PHE A 4 4.45 21.04 4.00
N LEU A 5 4.00 19.78 3.96
CA LEU A 5 4.42 18.82 2.94
C LEU A 5 4.12 19.34 1.52
N ALA A 6 2.91 19.88 1.32
CA ALA A 6 2.55 20.49 0.04
C ALA A 6 3.36 21.77 -0.25
N ALA A 7 3.76 22.54 0.77
CA ALA A 7 4.63 23.70 0.60
C ALA A 7 6.02 23.31 0.08
N GLU A 8 6.55 22.20 0.59
CA GLU A 8 7.87 21.66 0.27
C GLU A 8 7.89 20.82 -1.03
N GLY A 9 6.76 20.77 -1.74
CA GLY A 9 6.65 20.11 -3.04
C GLY A 9 6.40 18.62 -2.99
N CYS A 10 5.95 18.06 -1.85
CA CYS A 10 5.46 16.68 -1.82
C CYS A 10 4.22 16.55 -2.74
N GLU A 11 4.16 15.48 -3.52
CA GLU A 11 3.05 15.20 -4.44
C GLU A 11 1.96 14.31 -3.79
N TYR A 12 2.34 13.50 -2.80
CA TYR A 12 1.46 12.51 -2.18
C TYR A 12 1.86 12.23 -0.72
N VAL A 13 0.93 11.61 0.01
CA VAL A 13 1.12 11.09 1.36
C VAL A 13 0.57 9.67 1.45
N CYS A 14 1.06 8.88 2.40
CA CYS A 14 0.62 7.50 2.66
C CYS A 14 0.16 7.33 4.11
N ASP A 15 -0.34 8.40 4.75
CA ASP A 15 -0.64 8.34 6.17
C ASP A 15 -2.04 7.78 6.46
N TRP A 16 -3.00 7.92 5.52
CA TRP A 16 -4.40 7.58 5.76
C TRP A 16 -4.72 6.15 5.31
N VAL A 17 -5.36 5.40 6.20
CA VAL A 17 -5.71 3.98 6.04
C VAL A 17 -7.23 3.78 5.88
N ASN A 18 -7.82 4.53 4.96
CA ASN A 18 -9.27 4.69 4.85
C ASN A 18 -9.86 4.30 3.49
N ASP A 19 -9.04 3.96 2.49
CA ASP A 19 -9.49 3.60 1.14
C ASP A 19 -8.47 2.67 0.46
N ASP A 20 -8.92 1.89 -0.52
CA ASP A 20 -8.10 1.01 -1.36
C ASP A 20 -7.75 1.66 -2.71
N GLN A 21 -8.22 2.90 -2.95
CA GLN A 21 -7.87 3.70 -4.12
C GLN A 21 -7.24 5.04 -3.74
N PRO A 22 -6.33 5.58 -4.58
CA PRO A 22 -5.84 6.93 -4.40
C PRO A 22 -6.95 7.95 -4.57
N TYR A 23 -6.89 9.02 -3.79
CA TYR A 23 -7.83 10.14 -3.93
C TYR A 23 -7.14 11.49 -3.74
N MET A 24 -7.74 12.52 -4.34
CA MET A 24 -7.20 13.87 -4.29
C MET A 24 -7.61 14.55 -2.98
N MET A 25 -6.63 15.04 -2.22
CA MET A 25 -6.83 15.87 -1.05
C MET A 25 -6.71 17.35 -1.45
N ARG A 26 -7.74 18.14 -1.13
CA ARG A 26 -7.71 19.60 -1.28
C ARG A 26 -7.38 20.22 0.08
N LEU A 27 -6.34 21.03 0.10
CA LEU A 27 -5.90 21.71 1.30
C LEU A 27 -6.51 23.11 1.38
N GLU A 28 -6.53 23.72 2.57
CA GLU A 28 -7.12 25.03 2.80
C GLU A 28 -6.39 26.12 2.00
N SER A 29 -5.07 25.97 1.80
CA SER A 29 -4.26 26.84 0.97
C SER A 29 -4.57 26.76 -0.54
N GLY A 30 -5.47 25.87 -0.97
CA GLY A 30 -5.77 25.58 -2.37
C GLY A 30 -4.77 24.63 -3.04
N ARG A 31 -3.70 24.23 -2.34
CA ARG A 31 -2.77 23.19 -2.76
C ARG A 31 -3.43 21.81 -2.73
N ARG A 32 -2.77 20.85 -3.37
CA ARG A 32 -3.27 19.49 -3.52
C ARG A 32 -2.20 18.47 -3.18
N LEU A 33 -2.64 17.36 -2.61
CA LEU A 33 -1.84 16.15 -2.38
C LEU A 33 -2.68 14.95 -2.81
N VAL A 34 -2.02 13.88 -3.24
CA VAL A 34 -2.69 12.59 -3.41
C VAL A 34 -2.55 11.80 -2.12
N SER A 35 -3.67 11.29 -1.58
CA SER A 35 -3.61 10.22 -0.60
C SER A 35 -3.40 8.91 -1.35
N VAL A 36 -2.29 8.23 -1.13
CA VAL A 36 -2.05 6.88 -1.66
C VAL A 36 -2.32 5.89 -0.54
N PRO A 37 -3.11 4.82 -0.78
CA PRO A 37 -3.45 3.85 0.24
C PRO A 37 -2.25 3.28 0.99
N TYR A 38 -2.41 3.12 2.30
CA TYR A 38 -1.45 2.49 3.20
C TYR A 38 -2.16 1.47 4.09
N SER A 39 -1.39 0.66 4.84
CA SER A 39 -1.96 -0.38 5.70
C SER A 39 -1.39 -0.37 7.12
N THR A 40 -2.29 -0.40 8.09
CA THR A 40 -2.00 -0.72 9.51
C THR A 40 -2.14 -2.21 9.82
N GLU A 41 -2.87 -2.96 8.99
CA GLU A 41 -3.11 -4.39 9.20
C GLU A 41 -2.06 -5.25 8.48
N ILE A 42 -1.80 -5.00 7.19
CA ILE A 42 -0.68 -5.60 6.44
C ILE A 42 0.58 -4.80 6.70
N ASN A 43 0.98 -4.83 7.97
CA ASN A 43 2.15 -4.16 8.50
C ASN A 43 2.83 -5.11 9.48
N ASP A 44 4.08 -5.46 9.20
CA ASP A 44 4.82 -6.46 9.97
C ASP A 44 5.06 -6.04 11.42
N LYS A 45 5.18 -4.74 11.68
CA LYS A 45 5.42 -4.20 13.02
C LYS A 45 4.28 -4.50 13.99
N PRO A 46 3.04 -4.04 13.79
CA PRO A 46 1.95 -4.40 14.68
C PRO A 46 1.59 -5.89 14.57
N ALA A 47 1.78 -6.55 13.43
CA ALA A 47 1.55 -7.99 13.30
C ALA A 47 2.44 -8.80 14.27
N PHE A 48 3.75 -8.54 14.27
CA PHE A 48 4.69 -9.27 15.11
C PHE A 48 4.79 -8.74 16.54
N GLU A 49 4.86 -7.41 16.73
CA GLU A 49 5.14 -6.82 18.05
C GLU A 49 3.89 -6.67 18.93
N LYS A 50 2.69 -6.50 18.32
CA LYS A 50 1.46 -6.25 19.08
C LYS A 50 0.48 -7.43 19.05
N ARG A 51 0.40 -8.10 17.89
CA ARG A 51 -0.56 -9.17 17.65
C ARG A 51 0.06 -10.56 17.74
N ASN A 52 1.38 -10.65 17.99
CA ASN A 52 2.15 -11.88 18.14
C ASN A 52 1.92 -12.90 17.01
N ARG A 53 1.76 -12.40 15.78
CA ARG A 53 1.57 -13.27 14.61
C ARG A 53 2.84 -14.02 14.27
N THR A 54 2.70 -15.24 13.77
CA THR A 54 3.82 -15.97 13.17
C THR A 54 4.14 -15.43 11.77
N ALA A 55 5.28 -15.84 11.20
CA ALA A 55 5.65 -15.49 9.84
C ALA A 55 4.63 -16.04 8.82
N GLU A 56 4.17 -17.27 9.05
CA GLU A 56 3.17 -17.96 8.23
C GLU A 56 1.80 -17.28 8.32
N GLU A 57 1.37 -16.85 9.51
CA GLU A 57 0.13 -16.08 9.64
C GLU A 57 0.22 -14.76 8.87
N PHE A 58 1.35 -14.06 8.95
CA PHE A 58 1.53 -12.80 8.22
C PHE A 58 1.54 -13.01 6.69
N ARG A 59 2.21 -14.08 6.21
CA ARG A 59 2.12 -14.51 4.80
C ARG A 59 0.65 -14.73 4.40
N ASP A 60 -0.10 -15.49 5.18
CA ASP A 60 -1.49 -15.81 4.84
C ASP A 60 -2.39 -14.56 4.88
N MET A 61 -2.11 -13.59 5.76
CA MET A 61 -2.80 -12.30 5.76
C MET A 61 -2.55 -11.53 4.46
N ILE A 62 -1.28 -11.45 4.01
CA ILE A 62 -0.92 -10.82 2.73
C ILE A 62 -1.66 -11.51 1.58
N VAL A 63 -1.58 -12.83 1.50
CA VAL A 63 -2.21 -13.61 0.41
C VAL A 63 -3.72 -13.39 0.37
N ARG A 64 -4.41 -13.49 1.52
CA ARG A 64 -5.86 -13.30 1.57
C ARG A 64 -6.30 -11.90 1.15
N GLN A 65 -5.60 -10.85 1.60
CA GLN A 65 -5.92 -9.49 1.17
C GLN A 65 -5.67 -9.30 -0.33
N PHE A 66 -4.55 -9.82 -0.83
CA PHE A 66 -4.24 -9.74 -2.25
C PHE A 66 -5.31 -10.43 -3.10
N ASP A 67 -5.73 -11.64 -2.77
CA ASP A 67 -6.71 -12.39 -3.56
C ASP A 67 -8.04 -11.63 -3.70
N VAL A 68 -8.52 -11.02 -2.61
CA VAL A 68 -9.74 -10.19 -2.63
C VAL A 68 -9.54 -8.94 -3.49
N LEU A 69 -8.46 -8.18 -3.28
CA LEU A 69 -8.20 -6.96 -4.05
C LEU A 69 -7.94 -7.25 -5.54
N TYR A 70 -7.40 -8.44 -5.85
CA TYR A 70 -7.15 -8.88 -7.21
C TYR A 70 -8.47 -9.19 -7.93
N GLU A 71 -9.41 -9.86 -7.27
CA GLU A 71 -10.75 -10.10 -7.80
C GLU A 71 -11.51 -8.79 -8.03
N GLU A 72 -11.51 -7.87 -7.06
CA GLU A 72 -12.14 -6.55 -7.21
C GLU A 72 -11.45 -5.68 -8.28
N GLY A 73 -10.14 -5.89 -8.48
CA GLY A 73 -9.32 -5.20 -9.47
C GLY A 73 -9.77 -5.41 -10.91
N ALA A 74 -10.60 -6.43 -11.18
CA ALA A 74 -11.18 -6.68 -12.49
C ALA A 74 -12.09 -5.54 -12.98
N GLU A 75 -12.78 -4.86 -12.06
CA GLU A 75 -13.65 -3.71 -12.38
C GLU A 75 -12.91 -2.38 -12.24
N SER A 76 -12.13 -2.23 -11.18
CA SER A 76 -11.44 -0.99 -10.85
C SER A 76 -10.19 -1.27 -10.03
N GLY A 77 -9.03 -0.83 -10.53
CA GLY A 77 -7.73 -1.15 -9.92
C GLY A 77 -7.65 -0.77 -8.44
N ARG A 78 -7.07 -1.66 -7.63
CA ARG A 78 -6.87 -1.49 -6.18
C ARG A 78 -5.39 -1.32 -5.87
N VAL A 79 -5.09 -0.58 -4.81
CA VAL A 79 -3.73 -0.43 -4.28
C VAL A 79 -3.59 -1.26 -3.02
N MET A 80 -2.62 -2.17 -3.01
CA MET A 80 -2.27 -2.94 -1.81
C MET A 80 -0.91 -2.49 -1.28
N ALA A 81 -0.90 -1.86 -0.11
CA ALA A 81 0.34 -1.55 0.59
C ALA A 81 0.74 -2.69 1.53
N ILE A 82 2.01 -3.12 1.44
CA ILE A 82 2.63 -4.06 2.38
C ILE A 82 3.71 -3.29 3.13
N ALA A 83 3.45 -2.96 4.39
CA ALA A 83 4.38 -2.21 5.21
C ALA A 83 5.37 -3.14 5.90
N LEU A 84 6.67 -2.94 5.63
CA LEU A 84 7.73 -3.85 6.01
C LEU A 84 8.88 -3.10 6.69
N HIS A 85 9.48 -3.74 7.69
CA HIS A 85 10.67 -3.25 8.37
C HIS A 85 11.78 -4.31 8.28
N PRO A 86 12.99 -3.97 7.80
CA PRO A 86 14.07 -4.94 7.59
C PRO A 86 14.44 -5.75 8.85
N TYR A 87 14.39 -5.12 10.03
CA TYR A 87 14.71 -5.79 11.30
C TYR A 87 13.62 -6.76 11.79
N LEU A 88 12.46 -6.79 11.12
CA LEU A 88 11.33 -7.65 11.45
C LEU A 88 11.12 -8.74 10.41
N SER A 89 10.82 -8.38 9.17
CA SER A 89 10.56 -9.35 8.09
C SER A 89 11.85 -9.84 7.43
N GLY A 90 12.92 -9.04 7.47
CA GLY A 90 14.20 -9.36 6.84
C GLY A 90 15.08 -10.35 7.60
N VAL A 91 14.68 -10.80 8.79
CA VAL A 91 15.47 -11.74 9.60
C VAL A 91 15.34 -13.18 9.09
N PRO A 92 16.36 -14.04 9.26
CA PRO A 92 16.43 -15.35 8.58
C PRO A 92 15.25 -16.28 8.83
N HIS A 93 14.61 -16.23 10.01
CA HIS A 93 13.49 -17.09 10.35
C HIS A 93 12.13 -16.58 9.84
N ARG A 94 12.07 -15.38 9.22
CA ARG A 94 10.83 -14.76 8.72
C ARG A 94 10.85 -14.48 7.23
N ILE A 95 12.02 -14.20 6.65
CA ILE A 95 12.14 -13.75 5.26
C ILE A 95 11.49 -14.72 4.26
N GLY A 96 11.61 -16.03 4.49
CA GLY A 96 11.00 -17.04 3.60
C GLY A 96 9.47 -16.95 3.52
N ALA A 97 8.79 -16.48 4.57
CA ALA A 97 7.34 -16.29 4.54
C ALA A 97 6.94 -15.06 3.70
N LEU A 98 7.73 -13.98 3.78
CA LEU A 98 7.55 -12.81 2.90
C LEU A 98 7.81 -13.18 1.44
N ASP A 99 8.89 -13.92 1.16
CA ASP A 99 9.22 -14.39 -0.20
C ASP A 99 8.06 -15.20 -0.78
N ALA A 100 7.50 -16.14 -0.01
CA ALA A 100 6.36 -16.95 -0.45
C ALA A 100 5.11 -16.10 -0.75
N ALA A 101 4.82 -15.06 0.04
CA ALA A 101 3.71 -14.15 -0.21
C ALA A 101 3.91 -13.35 -1.49
N LEU A 102 5.12 -12.79 -1.70
CA LEU A 102 5.45 -12.05 -2.91
C LEU A 102 5.43 -12.96 -4.14
N GLU A 103 5.91 -14.20 -4.03
CA GLU A 103 5.85 -15.17 -5.13
C GLU A 103 4.39 -15.51 -5.51
N HIS A 104 3.47 -15.60 -4.55
CA HIS A 104 2.04 -15.77 -4.83
C HIS A 104 1.47 -14.58 -5.61
N ILE A 105 1.74 -13.35 -5.15
CA ILE A 105 1.30 -12.11 -5.79
C ILE A 105 1.83 -12.01 -7.22
N LEU A 106 3.13 -12.18 -7.40
CA LEU A 106 3.83 -11.93 -8.66
C LEU A 106 3.59 -13.02 -9.72
N ARG A 107 2.99 -14.15 -9.35
CA ARG A 107 2.54 -15.18 -10.31
C ARG A 107 1.25 -14.79 -11.05
N ARG A 108 0.52 -13.78 -10.58
CA ARG A 108 -0.71 -13.31 -11.23
C ARG A 108 -0.41 -12.25 -12.28
N GLU A 109 -1.07 -12.36 -13.43
CA GLU A 109 -1.00 -11.34 -14.47
C GLU A 109 -1.73 -10.06 -14.04
N GLY A 110 -1.38 -8.91 -14.62
CA GLY A 110 -2.05 -7.64 -14.33
C GLY A 110 -1.60 -6.96 -13.02
N VAL A 111 -0.68 -7.56 -12.25
CA VAL A 111 -0.10 -6.93 -11.06
C VAL A 111 0.91 -5.86 -11.45
N TRP A 112 0.61 -4.60 -11.12
CA TRP A 112 1.54 -3.49 -11.31
C TRP A 112 2.41 -3.30 -10.06
N ARG A 113 3.72 -3.52 -10.23
CA ARG A 113 4.74 -3.19 -9.22
C ARG A 113 5.07 -1.71 -9.35
N ALA A 114 4.64 -0.92 -8.39
CA ALA A 114 4.74 0.53 -8.44
C ALA A 114 5.22 1.11 -7.12
N THR A 115 5.96 2.20 -7.21
CA THR A 115 6.22 3.11 -6.10
C THR A 115 4.98 3.98 -5.84
N GLY A 116 4.86 4.53 -4.61
CA GLY A 116 3.78 5.47 -4.29
C GLY A 116 3.75 6.69 -5.21
N ALA A 117 4.92 7.19 -5.64
CA ALA A 117 5.04 8.29 -6.59
C ALA A 117 4.47 7.94 -7.97
N GLU A 118 4.76 6.73 -8.46
CA GLU A 118 4.20 6.26 -9.74
C GLU A 118 2.67 6.13 -9.67
N ILE A 119 2.14 5.58 -8.58
CA ILE A 119 0.68 5.49 -8.35
C ILE A 119 0.05 6.87 -8.32
N ALA A 120 0.61 7.80 -7.54
CA ALA A 120 0.10 9.16 -7.42
C ALA A 120 0.10 9.89 -8.77
N ARG A 121 1.20 9.80 -9.53
CA ARG A 121 1.31 10.41 -10.86
C ARG A 121 0.37 9.76 -11.87
N HIS A 122 0.22 8.43 -11.84
CA HIS A 122 -0.75 7.74 -12.68
C HIS A 122 -2.16 8.25 -12.39
N TYR A 123 -2.55 8.32 -11.12
CA TYR A 123 -3.85 8.85 -10.69
C TYR A 123 -4.06 10.30 -11.18
N MET A 124 -3.07 11.19 -11.01
CA MET A 124 -3.16 12.58 -11.47
C MET A 124 -3.19 12.72 -13.00
N SER A 125 -2.57 11.80 -13.74
CA SER A 125 -2.54 11.84 -15.20
C SER A 125 -3.88 11.46 -15.84
N ARG A 126 -4.71 10.69 -15.12
CA ARG A 126 -6.06 10.37 -15.59
C ARG A 126 -6.93 11.59 -15.38
N LYS A 127 -7.38 12.20 -16.49
CA LYS A 127 -8.36 13.29 -16.45
C LYS A 127 -9.54 12.81 -15.60
N ALA A 128 -9.87 13.55 -14.54
CA ALA A 128 -11.04 13.28 -13.73
C ALA A 128 -12.25 13.20 -14.67
N THR A 129 -12.80 12.00 -14.84
CA THR A 129 -14.11 11.85 -15.46
C THR A 129 -15.08 12.52 -14.49
N HIS A 130 -15.57 13.70 -14.89
CA HIS A 130 -16.63 14.41 -14.19
C HIS A 130 -17.93 13.61 -14.26
#